data_AF-A0A0S2JIH6-F1
#
_entry.id   AF-A0A0S2JIH6-F1
#
_cell.length_a   1.000
_cell.length_b   1.000
_cell.length_c   1.000
_cell.angle_alpha   90.00
_cell.angle_beta   90.00
_cell.angle_gamma   90.00
#
_symmetry.space_group_name_H-M   'P 1'
#
loop_
_entity.id
_entity.type
_entity.pdbx_description
1 polymer ?
#
loop_
_entity_poly.entity_id
_entity_poly.type
_entity_poly.pdbx_seq_one_letter_code
_entity_poly.pdbx_strand_id
1 'polypeptide(L)'
;MNVSFIQFDESAVVILNVLAQHFPTPTEIGFNDIFPDIESDVDKRSAHIGTLAFLRHEDVIAHDVGSASSFILTRKGLALFNEDIFKHLKEQLNDDENTI
;
A
#
# COMPACT_ATOMS: atom_id res chain seq x y z
N MET A 1 -12.48 3.34 13.39
CA MET A 1 -12.00 3.05 12.03
C MET A 1 -13.18 3.06 11.07
N ASN A 2 -13.27 4.02 10.14
CA ASN A 2 -14.15 3.88 8.99
C ASN A 2 -13.59 4.67 7.80
N VAL A 3 -12.56 4.10 7.17
CA VAL A 3 -12.15 4.54 5.83
C VAL A 3 -13.05 3.81 4.85
N SER A 4 -13.88 4.57 4.13
CA SER A 4 -14.86 3.99 3.21
C SER A 4 -14.19 3.62 1.89
N PHE A 5 -13.70 2.39 1.80
CA PHE A 5 -13.10 1.82 0.58
C PHE A 5 -14.14 1.27 -0.40
N ILE A 6 -15.40 1.72 -0.34
CA ILE A 6 -16.53 1.16 -1.13
C ILE A 6 -16.28 1.23 -2.65
N GLN A 7 -15.39 2.12 -3.11
CA GLN A 7 -15.01 2.27 -4.52
C GLN A 7 -13.78 1.44 -4.94
N PHE A 8 -13.09 0.81 -4.00
CA PHE A 8 -11.85 0.07 -4.25
C PHE A 8 -12.12 -1.44 -4.30
N ASP A 9 -11.49 -2.10 -5.27
CA ASP A 9 -11.46 -3.55 -5.34
C ASP A 9 -10.79 -4.14 -4.10
N GLU A 10 -11.14 -5.37 -3.72
CA GLU A 10 -10.55 -6.09 -2.57
C GLU A 10 -9.02 -6.08 -2.63
N SER A 11 -8.47 -6.26 -3.84
CA SER A 11 -7.03 -6.21 -4.10
C SER A 11 -6.43 -4.85 -3.74
N ALA A 12 -7.11 -3.75 -4.07
CA ALA A 12 -6.63 -2.40 -3.81
C ALA A 12 -6.58 -2.10 -2.30
N VAL A 13 -7.58 -2.57 -1.55
CA VAL A 13 -7.62 -2.40 -0.10
C VAL A 13 -6.46 -3.13 0.57
N VAL A 14 -6.16 -4.35 0.15
CA VAL A 14 -5.01 -5.11 0.69
C VAL A 14 -3.70 -4.41 0.34
N ILE A 15 -3.48 -4.01 -0.91
CA ILE A 15 -2.28 -3.28 -1.34
C ILE A 15 -2.08 -2.03 -0.47
N LEU A 16 -3.11 -1.18 -0.35
CA LEU A 16 -3.00 0.07 0.37
C LEU A 16 -2.73 -0.14 1.86
N ASN A 17 -3.34 -1.17 2.48
CA ASN A 17 -3.07 -1.52 3.87
C ASN A 17 -1.63 -2.01 4.09
N VAL A 18 -1.10 -2.85 3.20
CA VAL A 18 0.30 -3.32 3.31
C VAL A 18 1.26 -2.14 3.19
N LEU A 19 1.03 -1.25 2.22
CA LEU A 19 1.85 -0.05 2.05
C LEU A 19 1.74 0.91 3.24
N ALA A 20 0.57 1.01 3.87
CA ALA A 20 0.36 1.81 5.07
C ALA A 20 1.15 1.30 6.28
N GLN A 21 1.23 -0.02 6.47
CA GLN A 21 1.95 -0.64 7.59
C GLN A 21 3.47 -0.49 7.49
N HIS A 22 4.00 -0.35 6.28
CA HIS A 22 5.44 -0.24 6.04
C HIS A 22 5.89 1.20 5.77
N PHE A 23 4.94 2.14 5.65
CA PHE A 23 5.24 3.54 5.44
C PHE A 23 6.11 4.09 6.58
N PRO A 24 7.16 4.89 6.31
CA PRO A 24 7.50 5.55 5.04
C PRO A 24 8.45 4.76 4.12
N THR A 25 8.62 3.46 4.33
CA THR A 25 9.52 2.63 3.53
C THR A 25 8.81 2.12 2.27
N PRO A 26 9.43 2.17 1.08
CA PRO A 26 8.90 1.49 -0.10
C PRO A 26 8.89 -0.03 0.12
N THR A 27 7.77 -0.67 -0.25
CA THR A 27 7.56 -2.11 -0.04
C THR A 27 7.28 -2.80 -1.36
N GLU A 28 7.92 -3.94 -1.57
CA GLU A 28 7.61 -4.81 -2.70
C GLU A 28 6.22 -5.43 -2.52
N ILE A 29 5.35 -5.27 -3.51
CA ILE A 29 4.02 -5.86 -3.50
C ILE A 29 3.96 -6.86 -4.64
N GLY A 30 4.07 -8.14 -4.30
CA GLY A 30 3.88 -9.24 -5.22
C GLY A 30 2.42 -9.68 -5.30
N PHE A 31 2.09 -10.42 -6.35
CA PHE A 31 0.79 -11.07 -6.48
C PHE A 31 0.51 -12.03 -5.31
N ASN A 32 1.55 -12.74 -4.85
CA ASN A 32 1.45 -13.72 -3.76
C ASN A 32 1.19 -13.06 -2.39
N ASP A 33 1.53 -11.78 -2.20
CA ASP A 33 1.22 -11.03 -0.98
C ASP A 33 -0.28 -10.73 -0.86
N ILE A 34 -0.98 -10.62 -2.00
CA ILE A 34 -2.42 -10.34 -2.06
C ILE A 34 -3.23 -11.65 -2.14
N PHE A 35 -2.71 -12.65 -2.86
CA PHE A 35 -3.41 -13.92 -3.12
C PHE A 35 -2.52 -15.13 -2.78
N PRO A 36 -2.27 -15.41 -1.49
CA PRO A 36 -1.37 -16.49 -1.07
C PRO A 36 -1.86 -17.89 -1.46
N ASP A 37 -3.17 -18.10 -1.55
CA ASP A 37 -3.78 -19.41 -1.84
C ASP A 37 -4.04 -19.66 -3.35
N ILE A 38 -3.66 -18.74 -4.23
CA ILE A 38 -4.09 -18.78 -5.63
C ILE A 38 -2.88 -18.61 -6.56
N GLU A 39 -2.01 -19.62 -6.60
CA GLU A 39 -0.76 -19.53 -7.36
C GLU A 39 -0.96 -19.38 -8.88
N SER A 40 -2.10 -19.74 -9.48
CA SER A 40 -2.21 -19.88 -10.95
C SER A 40 -3.47 -19.32 -11.61
N ASP A 41 -4.17 -18.39 -10.97
CA ASP A 41 -5.33 -17.71 -11.57
C ASP A 41 -4.89 -16.49 -12.39
N VAL A 42 -4.92 -16.66 -13.72
CA VAL A 42 -4.44 -15.65 -14.70
C VAL A 42 -5.32 -14.39 -14.69
N ASP A 43 -6.61 -14.55 -14.44
CA ASP A 43 -7.56 -13.44 -14.38
C ASP A 43 -7.28 -12.57 -13.15
N LYS A 44 -7.02 -13.21 -11.99
CA LYS A 44 -6.65 -12.48 -10.76
C LYS A 44 -5.29 -11.79 -10.86
N ARG A 45 -4.30 -12.39 -11.53
CA ARG A 45 -3.02 -11.71 -11.80
C ARG A 45 -3.21 -10.48 -12.68
N SER A 46 -4.04 -10.60 -13.71
CA SER A 46 -4.33 -9.48 -14.61
C SER A 46 -5.08 -8.36 -13.87
N ALA A 47 -6.02 -8.72 -13.01
CA ALA A 47 -6.71 -7.76 -12.13
C ALA A 47 -5.72 -7.06 -11.19
N HIS A 48 -4.83 -7.80 -10.52
CA HIS A 48 -3.80 -7.25 -9.63
C HIS A 48 -2.88 -6.23 -10.34
N ILE A 49 -2.37 -6.56 -11.52
CA ILE A 49 -1.56 -5.64 -12.33
C ILE A 49 -2.39 -4.40 -12.71
N GLY A 50 -3.65 -4.60 -13.12
CA GLY A 50 -4.58 -3.52 -13.43
C GLY A 50 -4.84 -2.59 -12.23
N THR A 51 -4.99 -3.15 -11.04
CA THR A 51 -5.18 -2.40 -9.80
C THR A 51 -3.95 -1.56 -9.46
N LEU A 52 -2.74 -2.13 -9.54
CA LEU A 52 -1.49 -1.37 -9.31
C LEU A 52 -1.35 -0.23 -10.33
N ALA A 53 -1.63 -0.50 -11.61
CA ALA A 53 -1.61 0.51 -12.66
C ALA A 53 -2.63 1.63 -12.41
N PHE A 54 -3.83 1.29 -11.97
CA PHE A 54 -4.88 2.25 -11.63
C PHE A 54 -4.50 3.12 -10.42
N LEU A 55 -4.07 2.50 -9.31
CA LEU A 55 -3.65 3.22 -8.11
C LEU A 55 -2.48 4.16 -8.40
N ARG A 56 -1.56 3.76 -9.28
CA ARG A 56 -0.47 4.61 -9.74
C ARG A 56 -0.98 5.76 -10.63
N HIS A 57 -1.87 5.47 -11.57
CA HIS A 57 -2.45 6.49 -12.46
C HIS A 57 -3.19 7.56 -11.66
N GLU A 58 -3.92 7.14 -10.62
CA GLU A 58 -4.62 8.02 -9.69
C GLU A 58 -3.71 8.73 -8.70
N ASP A 59 -2.38 8.59 -8.81
CA ASP A 59 -1.40 9.19 -7.91
C ASP A 59 -1.63 8.79 -6.43
N VAL A 60 -2.16 7.59 -6.17
CA VAL A 60 -2.37 7.05 -4.81
C VAL A 60 -1.10 6.36 -4.32
N ILE A 61 -0.39 5.68 -5.23
CA ILE A 61 0.89 5.01 -4.96
C ILE A 61 1.95 5.46 -5.98
N ALA A 62 3.21 5.49 -5.55
CA ALA A 62 4.36 5.75 -6.40
C ALA A 62 5.31 4.55 -6.39
N HIS A 63 6.08 4.38 -7.47
CA HIS A 63 7.11 3.35 -7.53
C HIS A 63 8.42 3.93 -6.99
N ASP A 64 9.20 3.10 -6.32
CA ASP A 64 10.56 3.50 -5.95
C ASP A 64 11.47 3.56 -7.19
N VAL A 65 12.37 4.54 -7.21
CA VAL A 65 13.20 4.84 -8.40
C VAL A 65 14.25 3.75 -8.67
N GLY A 66 14.40 2.77 -7.75
CA GLY A 66 15.30 1.62 -7.86
C GLY A 66 14.64 0.26 -8.08
N SER A 67 13.31 0.16 -8.04
CA SER A 67 12.60 -1.12 -8.15
C SER A 67 11.28 -0.99 -8.90
N ALA A 68 11.08 -1.85 -9.90
CA ALA A 68 9.83 -1.91 -10.66
C ALA A 68 8.66 -2.50 -9.87
N SER A 69 8.94 -3.17 -8.75
CA SER A 69 7.96 -3.90 -7.93
C SER A 69 7.76 -3.31 -6.55
N SER A 70 8.54 -2.29 -6.17
CA SER A 70 8.42 -1.61 -4.87
C SER A 70 7.62 -0.33 -4.99
N PHE A 71 6.65 -0.17 -4.09
CA PHE A 71 5.70 0.92 -4.08
C PHE A 71 5.67 1.61 -2.72
N ILE A 72 5.24 2.87 -2.71
CA ILE A 72 5.04 3.68 -1.51
C ILE A 72 3.75 4.50 -1.66
N LEU A 73 3.06 4.77 -0.55
CA LEU A 73 1.92 5.68 -0.54
C LEU A 73 2.37 7.11 -0.87
N THR A 74 1.64 7.77 -1.77
CA THR A 74 1.81 9.22 -2.00
C THR A 74 1.04 10.01 -0.95
N ARG A 75 1.14 11.35 -1.00
CA ARG A 75 0.28 12.22 -0.17
C ARG A 75 -1.22 11.97 -0.39
N LYS A 76 -1.65 11.67 -1.62
CA LYS A 76 -3.06 11.38 -1.93
C LYS A 76 -3.47 10.01 -1.38
N GLY A 77 -2.60 9.02 -1.45
CA GLY A 77 -2.83 7.72 -0.81
C GLY A 77 -2.89 7.80 0.71
N LEU A 78 -1.97 8.54 1.33
CA LEU A 78 -1.96 8.78 2.78
C LEU A 78 -3.24 9.49 3.25
N ALA A 79 -3.79 10.41 2.45
CA ALA A 79 -5.03 11.10 2.77
C ALA A 79 -6.25 10.15 2.90
N LEU A 80 -6.18 8.95 2.32
CA LEU A 80 -7.23 7.94 2.48
C LEU A 80 -7.25 7.36 3.90
N PHE A 81 -6.12 7.34 4.61
CA PHE A 81 -5.97 6.66 5.90
C PHE A 81 -6.17 7.57 7.12
N ASN A 82 -6.43 8.85 6.89
CA ASN A 82 -6.72 9.86 7.92
C ASN A 82 -5.77 9.78 9.13
N GLU A 83 -6.21 9.38 10.33
CA GLU A 83 -5.42 9.47 11.57
C GLU A 83 -4.43 8.31 11.82
N ASP A 84 -4.69 7.10 11.30
CA ASP A 84 -3.93 5.91 11.71
C ASP A 84 -2.47 5.95 11.22
N ILE A 85 -2.22 6.44 10.01
CA ILE A 85 -0.83 6.53 9.50
C ILE A 85 -0.06 7.67 10.17
N PHE A 86 -0.67 8.82 10.43
CA PHE A 86 0.02 9.89 11.16
C PHE A 86 0.35 9.48 12.58
N LYS A 87 -0.53 8.71 13.23
CA LYS A 87 -0.25 8.11 14.53
C LYS A 87 0.90 7.12 14.44
N HIS A 88 0.88 6.21 13.47
CA HIS A 88 1.96 5.24 13.24
C HIS A 88 3.31 5.92 13.00
N LEU A 89 3.37 6.95 12.16
CA LEU A 89 4.56 7.76 11.91
C LEU A 89 5.06 8.48 13.18
N LYS A 90 4.14 9.01 13.98
CA LYS A 90 4.49 9.67 15.24
C LYS A 90 5.01 8.68 16.28
N GLU A 91 4.46 7.46 16.31
CA GLU A 91 4.96 6.37 17.14
C GLU A 91 6.37 5.96 16.73
N GLN A 92 6.65 5.81 15.42
CA GLN A 92 8.00 5.51 14.93
C GLN A 92 9.01 6.63 15.27
N LEU A 93 8.64 7.90 15.08
CA LEU A 93 9.50 9.03 15.43
C LEU A 93 9.81 9.10 16.93
N ASN A 94 8.83 8.76 17.78
CA ASN A 94 9.02 8.73 19.24
C ASN A 94 9.80 7.49 19.72
N ASP A 95 9.75 6.38 19.00
CA ASP A 95 10.51 5.16 19.33
C ASP A 95 12.01 5.35 19.02
N ASP A 96 12.33 6.04 17.92
CA ASP A 96 13.70 6.47 17.59
C ASP A 96 14.28 7.45 18.65
N GLU A 97 13.46 8.34 19.22
CA GLU A 97 13.91 9.26 20.29
C GLU A 97 14.14 8.56 21.65
N ASN A 98 13.62 7.35 21.86
CA ASN A 98 13.78 6.60 23.12
C ASN A 98 14.97 5.61 23.10
N THR A 99 15.80 5.65 22.06
CA THR A 99 17.01 4.84 21.94
C THR A 99 18.27 5.68 22.17
N ILE A 100 18.40 6.28 23.36
CA ILE A 100 19.65 6.93 23.83
C ILE A 100 19.92 6.57 25.29
#